data_AF-A0A7S7TUP5-F1
#
_entry.id   AF-A0A7S7TUP5-F1
#
_cell.length_a   1.000
_cell.length_b   1.000
_cell.length_c   1.000
_cell.angle_alpha   90.00
_cell.angle_beta   90.00
_cell.angle_gamma   90.00
#
_symmetry.space_group_name_H-M   'P 1'
#
loop_
_entity.id
_entity.type
_entity.pdbx_description
1 polymer ?
#
loop_
_entity_poly.entity_id
_entity_poly.type
_entity_poly.pdbx_seq_one_letter_code
_entity_poly.pdbx_strand_id
1 'polypeptide(L)' 'MDSLHYAAEAARHRKVAEEFRMMAATTPHVALREQYLALAKGYDQLAENEDMVAANLSKISD' A
#
# COMPACT_ATOMS: atom_id res chain seq x y z
N MET A 1 13.65 -13.77 -4.97
CA MET A 1 12.84 -12.56 -4.71
C MET A 1 13.32 -11.53 -5.72
N ASP A 2 12.56 -11.32 -6.79
CA ASP A 2 12.91 -10.48 -7.93
C ASP A 2 12.02 -9.22 -7.99
N SER A 3 12.32 -8.28 -8.90
CA SER A 3 11.59 -7.01 -9.02
C SER A 3 10.08 -7.18 -9.25
N LEU A 4 9.69 -8.24 -9.97
CA LEU A 4 8.29 -8.60 -10.23
C LEU A 4 7.53 -8.95 -8.95
N HIS A 5 8.18 -9.65 -8.02
CA HIS A 5 7.57 -9.97 -6.72
C HIS A 5 7.23 -8.70 -5.93
N TYR A 6 8.19 -7.76 -5.85
CA TYR A 6 8.00 -6.50 -5.13
C TYR A 6 6.93 -5.61 -5.78
N ALA A 7 6.88 -5.54 -7.11
CA ALA A 7 5.82 -4.81 -7.82
C ALA A 7 4.42 -5.44 -7.57
N ALA A 8 4.33 -6.77 -7.51
CA ALA A 8 3.08 -7.45 -7.18
C ALA A 8 2.65 -7.17 -5.73
N GLU A 9 3.58 -7.14 -4.79
CA GLU A 9 3.28 -6.84 -3.39
C GLU A 9 2.85 -5.37 -3.19
N ALA A 10 3.49 -4.43 -3.89
CA ALA A 10 3.05 -3.04 -3.94
C ALA A 10 1.58 -2.93 -4.39
N ALA A 11 1.18 -3.68 -5.43
CA ALA A 11 -0.20 -3.71 -5.90
C ALA A 11 -1.18 -4.28 -4.86
N ARG A 12 -0.78 -5.31 -4.10
CA ARG A 12 -1.61 -5.85 -3.00
C ARG A 12 -1.81 -4.81 -1.91
N HIS A 13 -0.74 -4.13 -1.50
CA HIS A 13 -0.82 -3.09 -0.48
C HIS A 13 -1.74 -1.94 -0.91
N ARG A 14 -1.66 -1.48 -2.16
CA ARG A 14 -2.59 -0.46 -2.69
C ARG A 14 -4.05 -0.91 -2.65
N LYS A 15 -4.33 -2.18 -2.97
CA LYS A 15 -5.68 -2.74 -2.87
C LYS A 15 -6.19 -2.72 -1.42
N VAL A 16 -5.36 -3.13 -0.46
CA VAL A 16 -5.73 -3.09 0.96
C VAL A 16 -5.94 -1.64 1.44
N ALA A 17 -5.11 -0.70 1.00
CA ALA A 17 -5.31 0.72 1.28
C ALA A 17 -6.68 1.21 0.77
N GLU A 18 -7.08 0.82 -0.44
CA GLU A 18 -8.39 1.15 -1.00
C GLU A 18 -9.54 0.54 -0.20
N GLU A 19 -9.42 -0.71 0.26
CA GLU A 19 -10.39 -1.36 1.14
C GLU A 19 -10.60 -0.55 2.44
N PHE A 20 -9.52 -0.09 3.07
CA PHE A 20 -9.62 0.75 4.25
C PHE A 20 -10.23 2.13 3.96
N ARG A 21 -9.96 2.73 2.80
CA ARG A 21 -10.63 3.98 2.39
C ARG A 21 -12.13 3.78 2.20
N MET A 22 -12.56 2.65 1.62
CA MET A 22 -13.97 2.29 1.48
C MET A 22 -14.66 2.10 2.85
N MET A 23 -13.99 1.43 3.79
CA MET A 23 -14.48 1.31 5.17
C MET A 23 -14.58 2.68 5.85
N ALA A 24 -13.57 3.53 5.70
CA ALA A 24 -13.58 4.90 6.23
C ALA A 24 -14.74 5.73 5.68
N ALA A 25 -15.01 5.64 4.37
CA ALA A 25 -16.07 6.39 3.70
C ALA A 25 -17.48 6.05 4.21
N THR A 26 -17.68 4.81 4.67
CA THR A 26 -18.98 4.31 5.17
C THR A 26 -19.08 4.34 6.69
N THR A 27 -18.02 4.73 7.41
CA THR A 27 -17.98 4.75 8.88
C THR A 27 -18.43 6.11 9.43
N PRO A 28 -19.54 6.18 10.17
CA PRO A 28 -20.01 7.43 10.79
C PRO A 28 -19.20 7.81 12.04
N HIS A 29 -18.58 6.84 12.71
CA HIS A 29 -17.81 7.06 13.92
C HIS A 29 -16.45 7.69 13.60
N VAL A 30 -16.26 8.97 13.93
CA VAL A 30 -15.11 9.78 13.52
C VAL A 30 -13.77 9.15 13.89
N ALA A 31 -13.59 8.72 15.13
CA ALA A 31 -12.32 8.14 15.57
C ALA A 31 -12.01 6.80 14.87
N LEU A 32 -13.04 6.03 14.51
CA LEU A 32 -12.84 4.77 13.79
C LEU A 32 -12.51 5.03 12.31
N ARG A 33 -13.19 6.02 11.71
CA ARG A 33 -12.87 6.50 10.36
C ARG A 33 -11.42 6.98 10.28
N GLU A 34 -10.95 7.74 11.26
CA GLU A 34 -9.55 8.20 11.31
C GLU A 34 -8.56 7.03 11.41
N GLN A 35 -8.88 5.98 12.19
CA GLN A 35 -8.07 4.77 12.24
C GLN A 35 -8.00 4.06 10.89
N TYR A 36 -9.11 3.92 10.18
CA TYR A 36 -9.11 3.35 8.83
C TYR A 36 -8.29 4.18 7.84
N LEU A 37 -8.38 5.52 7.90
CA LEU A 37 -7.55 6.39 7.06
C LEU A 37 -6.07 6.28 7.40
N ALA A 38 -5.72 6.15 8.69
CA ALA A 38 -4.34 5.94 9.12
C ALA A 38 -3.79 4.59 8.62
N LEU A 39 -4.59 3.53 8.67
CA LEU A 39 -4.23 2.22 8.10
C LEU A 39 -4.04 2.30 6.59
N ALA A 40 -4.96 2.94 5.86
CA ALA A 40 -4.83 3.13 4.42
C ALA A 40 -3.51 3.83 4.05
N LYS A 41 -3.17 4.91 4.76
CA LYS A 41 -1.89 5.61 4.58
C LYS A 41 -0.68 4.71 4.87
N GLY A 42 -0.77 3.87 5.90
CA GLY A 42 0.29 2.90 6.21
C GLY A 42 0.53 1.91 5.07
N TYR A 43 -0.54 1.40 4.46
CA TYR A 43 -0.43 0.52 3.30
C TYR A 43 0.05 1.22 2.03
N ASP A 44 -0.31 2.49 1.81
CA ASP A 44 0.28 3.28 0.72
C ASP A 44 1.81 3.39 0.90
N GLN A 45 2.27 3.68 2.12
CA GLN A 45 3.70 3.78 2.40
C GLN A 45 4.44 2.45 2.16
N LEU A 46 3.82 1.33 2.53
CA LEU A 46 4.37 0.01 2.22
C LEU A 46 4.46 -0.20 0.72
N ALA A 47 3.41 0.14 -0.05
CA ALA A 47 3.44 0.01 -1.50
C ALA A 47 4.56 0.84 -2.15
N GLU A 48 4.76 2.08 -1.71
CA GLU A 48 5.85 2.94 -2.18
C GLU A 48 7.22 2.33 -1.88
N ASN A 49 7.40 1.74 -0.69
CA ASN A 49 8.66 1.08 -0.34
C ASN A 49 8.92 -0.12 -1.27
N GLU A 50 7.91 -0.94 -1.54
CA GLU A 50 8.05 -2.09 -2.44
C GLU A 50 8.34 -1.65 -3.89
N ASP A 51 7.71 -0.57 -4.38
CA ASP A 51 8.05 0.00 -5.69
C ASP A 51 9.52 0.45 -5.75
N MET A 52 10.01 1.09 -4.68
CA MET A 52 11.41 1.52 -4.60
C MET A 52 12.37 0.32 -4.63
N VAL A 53 12.05 -0.76 -3.92
CA VAL A 53 12.85 -1.98 -3.96
C VAL A 53 12.82 -2.61 -5.35
N ALA A 54 11.65 -2.72 -5.97
CA ALA A 54 11.50 -3.24 -7.33
C ALA A 54 12.35 -2.44 -8.33
N ALA A 55 12.29 -1.11 -8.27
CA ALA A 55 13.04 -0.21 -9.14
C ALA A 55 14.56 -0.28 -8.91
N ASN A 56 15.00 -0.51 -7.68
CA ASN A 56 16.42 -0.69 -7.38
C ASN A 56 16.93 -2.03 -7.91
N LEU A 57 16.16 -3.11 -7.76
CA LEU A 57 16.53 -4.43 -8.27
C LEU A 57 16.56 -4.49 -9.80
N SER A 58 15.65 -3.79 -10.49
CA SER A 58 15.67 -3.73 -11.96
C SER A 58 16.95 -3.04 -12.46
N LYS A 59 17.40 -1.96 -11.81
CA LYS A 59 18.63 -1.25 -12.18
C LYS A 59 19.93 -2.04 -11.94
N ILE A 60 19.91 -2.99 -11.00
CA ILE A 60 21.07 -3.84 -10.69
C ILE A 60 21.15 -5.03 -11.66
N SER A 61 20.02 -5.39 -12.28
CA SER A 61 19.93 -6.53 -13.19
C SER A 61 20.19 -6.18 -14.66
N ASP A 62 20.36 -4.89 -14.98
CA ASP A 62 20.80 -4.34 -16.27
C ASP A 62 22.32 -4.12 -16.29
#